data_AF-A0A0C2XDF6-F1
#
_entry.id   AF-A0A0C2XDF6-F1
#
_cell.length_a   1.000
_cell.length_b   1.000
_cell.length_c   1.000
_cell.angle_alpha   90.00
_cell.angle_beta   90.00
_cell.angle_gamma   90.00
#
_symmetry.space_group_name_H-M   'P 1'
#
loop_
_entity.id
_entity.type
_entity.pdbx_description
1 polymer ?
#
loop_
_entity_poly.entity_id
_entity_poly.type
_entity_poly.pdbx_seq_one_letter_code
_entity_poly.pdbx_strand_id
1 'polypeptide(L)'
;MLLRLPVEILRDIVSLIGRRDITEVCRDISTIAHTVPSLWSSIHLGSAQFVPSGPDFLHARLDRTSVSPLTISIGPVTGQTLIIADLCRELSNFSLCIVRLEITTDTAATAGRILDVVFPDLSHGKIFPELQALSVRVTVDVDAHSPGPYRAIWPKVDRVLESATSNFPGLRTLSISSFFDCIPVLPDLSSFSHLHTLILDGSGEEDLTDIILIVALLHSTPQLETLWIKHFFREHFVAVTNPNVPGTIKGRKNPRLHVVLPHLTSLAVTVPGCALELLRCIEAPALRNLHLDGSRAPDFWDFPSGWTNSDTSSVRNALERFAQRAPNLRHLAVTAVLLTHPGWEWLLFGNEGREPPFLQLETIALHQLHDKSLMGIECGFDDALLMRYAKERPIALRRLVIHQCNIPLTASSVIEAFRGAMRGGRRVPCELEYDPRSINITEEEVDILARMDVRLICRQEEAGGKWWTGGHERDASDSHAY
;
A
#
# COMPACT_ATOMS: atom_id res chain seq x y z
N MET A 1 -16.72 33.25 23.86
CA MET A 1 -15.39 33.44 23.24
C MET A 1 -15.28 32.74 21.90
N LEU A 2 -15.78 31.51 21.73
CA LEU A 2 -15.84 30.78 20.44
C LEU A 2 -16.57 31.52 19.31
N LEU A 3 -17.70 32.20 19.61
CA LEU A 3 -18.54 32.91 18.62
C LEU A 3 -17.93 34.18 17.99
N ARG A 4 -16.67 34.52 18.32
CA ARG A 4 -15.95 35.64 17.69
C ARG A 4 -14.98 35.17 16.60
N LEU A 5 -14.88 33.88 16.37
CA LEU A 5 -14.03 33.31 15.33
C LEU A 5 -14.72 33.44 13.95
N PRO A 6 -13.95 33.65 12.87
CA PRO A 6 -14.46 33.57 11.50
C PRO A 6 -15.17 32.24 11.24
N VAL A 7 -16.19 32.26 10.38
CA VAL A 7 -17.00 31.07 10.03
C VAL A 7 -16.14 29.94 9.49
N GLU A 8 -15.05 30.26 8.81
CA GLU A 8 -14.08 29.29 8.29
C GLU A 8 -13.36 28.54 9.41
N ILE A 9 -12.95 29.25 10.47
CA ILE A 9 -12.30 28.64 11.64
C ILE A 9 -13.31 27.83 12.45
N LEU A 10 -14.55 28.32 12.58
CA LEU A 10 -15.63 27.57 13.23
C LEU A 10 -15.99 26.31 12.45
N ARG A 11 -16.00 26.37 11.12
CA ARG A 11 -16.20 25.20 10.25
C ARG A 11 -15.10 24.17 10.48
N ASP A 12 -13.84 24.60 10.53
CA ASP A 12 -12.72 23.69 10.73
C ASP A 12 -12.75 23.05 12.13
N ILE A 13 -13.07 23.83 13.18
CA ILE A 13 -13.28 23.31 14.55
C ILE A 13 -14.46 22.32 14.59
N VAL A 14 -15.59 22.68 13.97
CA VAL A 14 -16.79 21.83 13.94
C VAL A 14 -16.55 20.54 13.16
N SER A 15 -15.72 20.57 12.13
CA SER A 15 -15.32 19.37 11.38
C SER A 15 -14.52 18.36 12.21
N LEU A 16 -13.91 18.81 13.32
CA LEU A 16 -13.11 18.00 14.25
C LEU A 16 -13.91 17.49 15.45
N ILE A 17 -15.10 18.05 15.73
CA ILE A 17 -15.98 17.61 16.83
C ILE A 17 -16.89 16.50 16.30
N GLY A 18 -17.03 15.41 17.07
CA GLY A 18 -17.91 14.30 16.71
C GLY A 18 -19.33 14.76 16.35
N ARG A 19 -19.85 14.27 15.23
CA ARG A 19 -21.05 14.82 14.55
C ARG A 19 -22.36 14.80 15.35
N ARG A 20 -22.44 13.97 16.39
CA ARG A 20 -23.63 13.87 17.25
C ARG A 20 -23.77 15.07 18.19
N ASP A 21 -22.69 15.77 18.50
CA ASP A 21 -22.70 16.81 19.54
C ASP A 21 -22.89 18.22 18.97
N ILE A 22 -22.71 18.42 17.65
CA ILE A 22 -22.62 19.75 17.02
C ILE A 22 -23.95 20.52 17.10
N THR A 23 -25.09 19.86 16.88
CA THR A 23 -26.40 20.55 16.82
C THR A 23 -27.01 20.85 18.19
N GLU A 24 -26.47 20.25 19.26
CA GLU A 24 -27.01 20.37 20.61
C GLU A 24 -26.24 21.37 21.50
N VAL A 25 -25.07 21.84 21.05
CA VAL A 25 -24.18 22.70 21.86
C VAL A 25 -24.71 24.14 21.99
N CYS A 26 -25.09 24.80 20.90
CA CYS A 26 -25.75 26.12 20.94
C CYS A 26 -26.43 26.48 19.61
N ARG A 27 -27.36 27.45 19.64
CA ARG A 27 -28.13 27.91 18.49
C ARG A 27 -27.25 28.40 17.32
N ASP A 28 -26.14 29.05 17.61
CA ASP A 28 -25.26 29.61 16.58
C ASP A 28 -24.46 28.51 15.86
N ILE A 29 -23.95 27.51 16.60
CA ILE A 29 -23.29 26.33 16.01
C ILE A 29 -24.30 25.49 15.21
N SER A 30 -25.51 25.33 15.72
CA SER A 30 -26.61 24.71 14.96
C SER A 30 -26.89 25.48 13.66
N THR A 31 -26.93 26.81 13.70
CA THR A 31 -27.13 27.65 12.51
C THR A 31 -26.00 27.49 11.50
N ILE A 32 -24.73 27.47 11.94
CA ILE A 32 -23.56 27.22 11.09
C ILE A 32 -23.64 25.82 10.47
N ALA A 33 -23.97 24.80 11.27
CA ALA A 33 -24.16 23.45 10.79
C ALA A 33 -25.26 23.39 9.72
N HIS A 34 -26.38 24.09 9.89
CA HIS A 34 -27.46 24.11 8.90
C HIS A 34 -27.17 24.95 7.64
N THR A 35 -26.23 25.89 7.68
CA THR A 35 -25.95 26.83 6.58
C THR A 35 -24.68 26.51 5.79
N VAL A 36 -23.86 25.56 6.25
CA VAL A 36 -22.60 25.17 5.59
C VAL A 36 -22.69 23.72 5.06
N PRO A 37 -23.06 23.53 3.79
CA PRO A 37 -23.23 22.20 3.17
C PRO A 37 -22.00 21.28 3.28
N SER A 38 -20.79 21.84 3.22
CA SER A 38 -19.54 21.08 3.29
C SER A 38 -19.31 20.37 4.62
N LEU A 39 -19.99 20.77 5.71
CA LEU A 39 -19.93 20.06 6.99
C LEU A 39 -20.59 18.67 6.92
N TRP A 40 -21.50 18.46 5.96
CA TRP A 40 -22.26 17.24 5.81
C TRP A 40 -21.72 16.32 4.70
N SER A 41 -20.74 16.80 3.92
CA SER A 41 -20.33 16.17 2.66
C SER A 41 -19.50 14.91 2.83
N SER A 42 -18.93 14.67 4.02
CA SER A 42 -18.38 13.37 4.37
C SER A 42 -19.46 12.53 5.05
N ILE A 43 -19.76 11.35 4.50
CA ILE A 43 -20.81 10.45 4.97
C ILE A 43 -20.19 9.08 5.20
N HIS A 44 -20.47 8.50 6.37
CA HIS A 44 -20.06 7.14 6.70
C HIS A 44 -21.32 6.31 6.98
N LEU A 45 -21.48 5.22 6.24
CA LEU A 45 -22.59 4.28 6.30
C LEU A 45 -22.07 2.97 6.88
N GLY A 46 -22.27 2.78 8.19
CA GLY A 46 -21.92 1.54 8.89
C GLY A 46 -23.17 0.76 9.32
N SER A 47 -22.95 -0.28 10.12
CA SER A 47 -24.01 -1.18 10.62
C SER A 47 -25.19 -0.45 11.28
N ALA A 48 -24.95 0.69 11.95
CA ALA A 48 -25.98 1.51 12.57
C ALA A 48 -26.93 2.19 11.56
N GLN A 49 -26.52 2.35 10.30
CA GLN A 49 -27.33 2.91 9.22
C GLN A 49 -28.00 1.83 8.36
N PHE A 50 -27.63 0.55 8.52
CA PHE A 50 -28.22 -0.57 7.78
C PHE A 50 -29.54 -1.03 8.44
N VAL A 51 -30.45 -0.08 8.63
CA VAL A 51 -31.79 -0.26 9.21
C VAL A 51 -32.85 0.31 8.25
N PRO A 52 -34.14 -0.06 8.37
CA PRO A 52 -35.18 0.40 7.43
C PRO A 52 -35.33 1.93 7.33
N SER A 53 -35.01 2.69 8.38
CA SER A 53 -35.03 4.16 8.38
C SER A 53 -33.73 4.80 7.86
N GLY A 54 -32.72 3.99 7.53
CA GLY A 54 -31.42 4.43 7.03
C GLY A 54 -31.52 5.27 5.75
N PRO A 55 -32.26 4.81 4.71
CA PRO A 55 -32.44 5.57 3.47
C PRO A 55 -33.02 6.97 3.70
N ASP A 56 -34.07 7.10 4.52
CA ASP A 56 -34.68 8.40 4.82
C ASP A 56 -33.69 9.34 5.53
N PHE A 57 -32.89 8.80 6.46
CA PHE A 57 -31.84 9.56 7.14
C PHE A 57 -30.74 10.01 6.15
N LEU A 58 -30.35 9.14 5.23
CA LEU A 58 -29.36 9.44 4.21
C LEU A 58 -29.86 10.52 3.24
N HIS A 59 -31.11 10.39 2.76
CA HIS A 59 -31.73 11.36 1.87
C HIS A 59 -31.75 12.77 2.49
N ALA A 60 -32.26 12.88 3.72
CA ALA A 60 -32.28 14.15 4.46
C ALA A 60 -30.87 14.75 4.68
N ARG A 61 -29.83 13.91 4.71
CA ARG A 61 -28.45 14.35 4.81
C ARG A 61 -27.90 14.81 3.46
N LEU A 62 -28.16 14.08 2.39
CA LEU A 62 -27.72 14.41 1.03
C LEU A 62 -28.35 15.73 0.56
N ASP A 63 -29.63 15.98 0.87
CA ASP A 63 -30.29 17.26 0.56
C ASP A 63 -29.55 18.47 1.17
N ARG A 64 -28.95 18.30 2.35
CA ARG A 64 -28.17 19.37 3.02
C ARG A 64 -26.82 19.60 2.37
N THR A 65 -26.27 18.60 1.67
CA THR A 65 -24.97 18.74 0.99
C THR A 65 -25.09 19.53 -0.31
N SER A 66 -26.30 19.64 -0.88
CA SER A 66 -26.54 20.34 -2.14
C SER A 66 -25.58 19.84 -3.24
N VAL A 67 -24.87 20.74 -3.93
CA VAL A 67 -23.87 20.44 -4.97
C VAL A 67 -22.45 20.26 -4.42
N SER A 68 -22.29 20.04 -3.11
CA SER A 68 -20.97 19.93 -2.51
C SER A 68 -20.28 18.60 -2.84
N PRO A 69 -18.95 18.59 -3.06
CA PRO A 69 -18.16 17.37 -3.22
C PRO A 69 -18.35 16.38 -2.08
N LEU A 70 -18.79 15.16 -2.40
CA LEU A 70 -19.09 14.11 -1.43
C LEU A 70 -17.92 13.14 -1.23
N THR A 71 -17.68 12.78 0.03
CA THR A 71 -16.79 11.70 0.46
C THR A 71 -17.62 10.65 1.16
N ILE A 72 -17.77 9.48 0.55
CA ILE A 72 -18.64 8.41 1.03
C ILE A 72 -17.79 7.21 1.46
N SER A 73 -18.07 6.67 2.64
CA SER A 73 -17.50 5.42 3.14
C SER A 73 -18.63 4.47 3.53
N ILE A 74 -18.63 3.25 2.98
CA ILE A 74 -19.66 2.23 3.17
C ILE A 74 -19.01 0.99 3.77
N GLY A 75 -19.46 0.55 4.94
CA GLY A 75 -19.05 -0.72 5.55
C GLY A 75 -18.56 -0.62 6.99
N PRO A 76 -18.16 -1.76 7.59
CA PRO A 76 -18.12 -3.09 6.99
C PRO A 76 -19.53 -3.63 6.71
N VAL A 77 -19.74 -4.12 5.49
CA VAL A 77 -20.98 -4.80 5.08
C VAL A 77 -20.80 -6.30 5.22
N THR A 78 -21.67 -6.92 6.01
CA THR A 78 -21.77 -8.39 6.13
C THR A 78 -23.11 -8.87 5.60
N GLY A 79 -23.08 -9.82 4.67
CA GLY A 79 -24.25 -10.35 3.98
C GLY A 79 -24.91 -9.37 3.01
N GLN A 80 -25.98 -9.85 2.36
CA GLN A 80 -26.77 -9.06 1.41
C GLN A 80 -28.06 -8.59 2.10
N THR A 81 -28.13 -7.32 2.47
CA THR A 81 -29.38 -6.72 2.98
C THR A 81 -30.00 -5.84 1.89
N LEU A 82 -31.31 -5.99 1.67
CA LEU A 82 -32.07 -5.13 0.73
C LEU A 82 -31.90 -3.63 1.06
N ILE A 83 -31.72 -3.31 2.34
CA ILE A 83 -31.49 -1.95 2.85
C ILE A 83 -30.23 -1.32 2.23
N ILE A 84 -29.16 -2.10 2.01
CA ILE A 84 -27.94 -1.57 1.37
C ILE A 84 -28.23 -1.16 -0.08
N ALA A 85 -29.03 -1.95 -0.80
CA ALA A 85 -29.42 -1.58 -2.16
C ALA A 85 -30.24 -0.29 -2.17
N ASP A 86 -31.14 -0.09 -1.20
CA ASP A 86 -31.92 1.14 -1.08
C ASP A 86 -31.04 2.34 -0.73
N LEU A 87 -30.10 2.20 0.21
CA LEU A 87 -29.10 3.24 0.52
C LEU A 87 -28.23 3.59 -0.70
N CYS A 88 -27.76 2.59 -1.44
CA CYS A 88 -26.96 2.81 -2.63
C CYS A 88 -27.78 3.47 -3.76
N ARG A 89 -29.09 3.19 -3.85
CA ARG A 89 -29.99 3.85 -4.80
C ARG A 89 -30.18 5.32 -4.45
N GLU A 90 -30.25 5.67 -3.17
CA GLU A 90 -30.24 7.08 -2.77
C GLU A 90 -28.91 7.74 -3.13
N LEU A 91 -27.77 7.08 -2.92
CA LEU A 91 -26.46 7.62 -3.32
C LEU A 91 -26.33 7.82 -4.82
N SER A 92 -26.95 6.96 -5.64
CA SER A 92 -26.82 7.04 -7.10
C SER A 92 -27.43 8.31 -7.69
N ASN A 93 -28.45 8.87 -7.03
CA ASN A 93 -29.02 10.18 -7.36
C ASN A 93 -28.00 11.33 -7.22
N PHE A 94 -26.96 11.13 -6.40
CA PHE A 94 -25.89 12.09 -6.13
C PHE A 94 -24.53 11.66 -6.69
N SER A 95 -24.49 10.60 -7.51
CA SER A 95 -23.27 10.00 -8.07
C SER A 95 -22.32 11.01 -8.75
N LEU A 96 -22.87 12.06 -9.38
CA LEU A 96 -22.08 13.12 -10.03
C LEU A 96 -21.32 14.02 -9.05
N CYS A 97 -21.72 14.06 -7.77
CA CYS A 97 -21.04 14.86 -6.74
C CYS A 97 -20.04 14.02 -5.92
N ILE A 98 -19.99 12.70 -6.12
CA ILE A 98 -19.11 11.81 -5.36
C ILE A 98 -17.68 11.95 -5.86
N VAL A 99 -16.81 12.51 -5.00
CA VAL A 99 -15.38 12.68 -5.27
C VAL A 99 -14.55 11.53 -4.69
N ARG A 100 -14.99 10.93 -3.58
CA ARG A 100 -14.34 9.77 -2.97
C ARG A 100 -15.38 8.74 -2.55
N LEU A 101 -15.15 7.49 -2.94
CA LEU A 101 -15.95 6.35 -2.52
C LEU A 101 -15.06 5.26 -1.94
N GLU A 102 -15.38 4.84 -0.72
CA GLU A 102 -14.74 3.71 -0.05
C GLU A 102 -15.78 2.65 0.29
N ILE A 103 -15.48 1.40 -0.04
CA ILE A 103 -16.37 0.26 0.19
C ILE A 103 -15.59 -0.78 0.99
N THR A 104 -16.12 -1.21 2.12
CA THR A 104 -15.61 -2.32 2.91
C THR A 104 -16.69 -3.40 3.03
N THR A 105 -16.45 -4.58 2.47
CA THR A 105 -17.41 -5.70 2.44
C THR A 105 -16.76 -7.00 2.88
N ASP A 106 -17.58 -8.01 3.18
CA ASP A 106 -17.12 -9.39 3.33
C ASP A 106 -16.68 -10.01 1.99
N THR A 107 -17.46 -9.81 0.92
CA THR A 107 -17.23 -10.46 -0.39
C THR A 107 -17.02 -9.47 -1.54
N ALA A 108 -16.27 -9.88 -2.56
CA ALA A 108 -16.10 -9.11 -3.79
C ALA A 108 -17.40 -8.94 -4.59
N ALA A 109 -18.32 -9.92 -4.52
CA ALA A 109 -19.63 -9.82 -5.16
C ALA A 109 -20.49 -8.70 -4.55
N THR A 110 -20.48 -8.56 -3.22
CA THR A 110 -21.18 -7.46 -2.55
C THR A 110 -20.56 -6.12 -2.93
N ALA A 111 -19.23 -6.01 -2.99
CA ALA A 111 -18.57 -4.78 -3.43
C ALA A 111 -18.94 -4.40 -4.88
N GLY A 112 -18.91 -5.37 -5.80
CA GLY A 112 -19.33 -5.18 -7.18
C GLY A 112 -20.78 -4.69 -7.29
N ARG A 113 -21.70 -5.24 -6.49
CA ARG A 113 -23.11 -4.79 -6.45
C ARG A 113 -23.26 -3.37 -5.95
N ILE A 114 -22.54 -3.00 -4.89
CA ILE A 114 -22.58 -1.64 -4.36
C ILE A 114 -22.11 -0.66 -5.43
N LEU A 115 -20.99 -0.95 -6.11
CA LEU A 115 -20.49 -0.10 -7.21
C LEU A 115 -21.50 0.04 -8.36
N ASP A 116 -22.08 -1.07 -8.80
CA ASP A 116 -23.07 -1.10 -9.89
C ASP A 116 -24.36 -0.34 -9.54
N VAL A 117 -24.79 -0.37 -8.26
CA VAL A 117 -25.98 0.38 -7.81
C VAL A 117 -25.68 1.86 -7.60
N VAL A 118 -24.53 2.22 -7.02
CA VAL A 118 -24.14 3.64 -6.80
C VAL A 118 -23.85 4.34 -8.12
N PHE A 119 -23.22 3.65 -9.05
CA PHE A 119 -22.94 4.13 -10.40
C PHE A 119 -23.73 3.29 -11.41
N PRO A 120 -25.05 3.48 -11.51
CA PRO A 120 -25.84 2.78 -12.51
C PRO A 120 -25.39 3.21 -13.90
N ASP A 121 -25.52 2.31 -14.88
CA ASP A 121 -25.21 2.56 -16.29
C ASP A 121 -23.71 2.69 -16.62
N LEU A 122 -22.82 2.12 -15.80
CA LEU A 122 -21.40 1.99 -16.15
C LEU A 122 -21.20 1.23 -17.49
N SER A 123 -22.08 0.28 -17.81
CA SER A 123 -22.09 -0.46 -19.07
C SER A 123 -22.66 0.32 -20.26
N HIS A 124 -23.38 1.42 -20.02
CA HIS A 124 -23.95 2.28 -21.07
C HIS A 124 -23.10 3.55 -21.32
N GLY A 125 -21.89 3.63 -20.75
CA GLY A 125 -20.93 4.70 -21.01
C GLY A 125 -21.21 6.01 -20.27
N LYS A 126 -21.93 5.96 -19.15
CA LYS A 126 -22.13 7.14 -18.30
C LYS A 126 -20.82 7.53 -17.61
N ILE A 127 -20.55 8.83 -17.59
CA ILE A 127 -19.30 9.39 -17.06
C ILE A 127 -19.55 10.05 -15.70
N PHE A 128 -18.65 9.79 -14.76
CA PHE A 128 -18.63 10.35 -13.41
C PHE A 128 -17.30 11.12 -13.24
N PRO A 129 -17.22 12.36 -13.75
CA PRO A 129 -15.96 13.09 -13.88
C PRO A 129 -15.38 13.54 -12.54
N GLU A 130 -16.22 13.71 -11.53
CA GLU A 130 -15.80 14.20 -10.21
C GLU A 130 -15.15 13.11 -9.34
N LEU A 131 -15.32 11.82 -9.66
CA LEU A 131 -14.74 10.73 -8.86
C LEU A 131 -13.21 10.73 -8.98
N GLN A 132 -12.53 11.09 -7.90
CA GLN A 132 -11.07 11.17 -7.81
C GLN A 132 -10.47 9.99 -7.04
N ALA A 133 -11.19 9.38 -6.11
CA ALA A 133 -10.68 8.27 -5.32
C ALA A 133 -11.71 7.15 -5.18
N LEU A 134 -11.31 5.93 -5.54
CA LEU A 134 -12.09 4.72 -5.36
C LEU A 134 -11.29 3.70 -4.55
N SER A 135 -11.83 3.27 -3.42
CA SER A 135 -11.25 2.22 -2.57
C SER A 135 -12.26 1.10 -2.35
N VAL A 136 -11.83 -0.13 -2.59
CA VAL A 136 -12.61 -1.34 -2.34
C VAL A 136 -11.79 -2.27 -1.47
N ARG A 137 -12.31 -2.59 -0.28
CA ARG A 137 -11.70 -3.49 0.69
C ARG A 137 -12.63 -4.67 0.95
N VAL A 138 -12.09 -5.88 0.88
CA VAL A 138 -12.83 -7.13 1.10
C VAL A 138 -12.18 -7.89 2.25
N THR A 139 -12.90 -8.09 3.36
CA THR A 139 -12.30 -8.46 4.66
C THR A 139 -12.42 -9.93 5.05
N VAL A 140 -13.39 -10.72 4.53
CA VAL A 140 -13.69 -12.08 5.05
C VAL A 140 -14.34 -12.99 4.00
N ASP A 141 -13.77 -14.18 3.76
CA ASP A 141 -14.58 -15.41 3.79
C ASP A 141 -13.78 -16.52 4.51
N VAL A 142 -13.92 -16.53 5.83
CA VAL A 142 -13.17 -17.41 6.79
C VAL A 142 -13.84 -18.78 6.92
N ASP A 143 -14.74 -19.16 6.00
CA ASP A 143 -15.07 -20.56 5.80
C ASP A 143 -13.99 -21.23 4.96
N ALA A 144 -12.86 -21.44 5.64
CA ALA A 144 -11.87 -22.47 5.36
C ALA A 144 -12.55 -23.79 4.94
N HIS A 145 -11.85 -24.61 4.16
CA HIS A 145 -12.18 -25.97 3.68
C HIS A 145 -12.50 -26.09 2.18
N SER A 146 -12.69 -25.01 1.44
CA SER A 146 -12.59 -25.06 -0.02
C SER A 146 -12.35 -23.64 -0.53
N PRO A 147 -11.32 -23.36 -1.35
CA PRO A 147 -11.51 -22.36 -2.39
C PRO A 147 -12.64 -22.93 -3.23
N GLY A 148 -13.88 -22.65 -2.84
CA GLY A 148 -15.02 -22.96 -3.68
C GLY A 148 -14.71 -22.24 -4.99
N PRO A 149 -14.85 -22.91 -6.16
CA PRO A 149 -14.54 -22.27 -7.44
C PRO A 149 -15.24 -20.92 -7.43
N TYR A 150 -14.60 -19.83 -7.88
CA TYR A 150 -15.24 -18.52 -8.10
C TYR A 150 -16.62 -18.78 -8.70
N ARG A 151 -17.65 -18.86 -7.86
CA ARG A 151 -18.97 -19.21 -8.39
C ARG A 151 -19.37 -17.96 -9.13
N ALA A 152 -19.78 -18.17 -10.38
CA ALA A 152 -20.10 -17.20 -11.41
C ALA A 152 -21.27 -16.25 -11.04
N ILE A 153 -21.25 -15.64 -9.85
CA ILE A 153 -22.28 -14.75 -9.34
C ILE A 153 -21.81 -13.33 -9.64
N TRP A 154 -22.47 -12.73 -10.62
CA TRP A 154 -22.34 -11.33 -11.01
C TRP A 154 -23.13 -10.42 -10.03
N PRO A 155 -22.83 -9.12 -9.93
CA PRO A 155 -21.65 -8.40 -10.43
C PRO A 155 -20.38 -8.59 -9.58
N LYS A 156 -19.24 -8.61 -10.28
CA LYS A 156 -17.88 -8.68 -9.71
C LYS A 156 -17.15 -7.36 -9.93
N VAL A 157 -16.25 -7.01 -9.01
CA VAL A 157 -15.52 -5.73 -9.02
C VAL A 157 -14.73 -5.53 -10.33
N ASP A 158 -14.03 -6.56 -10.79
CA ASP A 158 -13.25 -6.55 -12.04
C ASP A 158 -14.11 -6.13 -13.25
N ARG A 159 -15.29 -6.73 -13.41
CA ARG A 159 -16.22 -6.45 -14.51
C ARG A 159 -16.79 -5.06 -14.47
N VAL A 160 -17.15 -4.59 -13.28
CA VAL A 160 -17.65 -3.22 -13.08
C VAL A 160 -16.57 -2.20 -13.46
N LEU A 161 -15.29 -2.55 -13.28
CA LEU A 161 -14.14 -1.70 -13.56
C LEU A 161 -13.56 -1.87 -14.98
N GLU A 162 -14.08 -2.75 -15.85
CA GLU A 162 -13.60 -2.90 -17.24
C GLU A 162 -13.66 -1.58 -18.04
N SER A 163 -14.67 -0.75 -17.75
CA SER A 163 -14.88 0.57 -18.37
C SER A 163 -14.46 1.73 -17.45
N ALA A 164 -13.70 1.47 -16.39
CA ALA A 164 -13.34 2.49 -15.40
C ALA A 164 -12.57 3.67 -16.00
N THR A 165 -11.76 3.43 -17.03
CA THR A 165 -10.99 4.47 -17.73
C THR A 165 -11.87 5.49 -18.46
N SER A 166 -13.01 5.08 -19.02
CA SER A 166 -13.99 5.98 -19.63
C SER A 166 -14.96 6.57 -18.61
N ASN A 167 -15.34 5.78 -17.62
CA ASN A 167 -16.39 6.14 -16.68
C ASN A 167 -15.88 7.08 -15.57
N PHE A 168 -14.59 6.98 -15.21
CA PHE A 168 -13.96 7.78 -14.15
C PHE A 168 -12.73 8.54 -14.69
N PRO A 169 -12.92 9.49 -15.62
CA PRO A 169 -11.80 10.17 -16.27
C PRO A 169 -10.96 11.00 -15.28
N GLY A 170 -11.54 11.45 -14.17
CA GLY A 170 -10.86 12.21 -13.11
C GLY A 170 -10.17 11.36 -12.03
N LEU A 171 -10.17 10.02 -12.16
CA LEU A 171 -9.70 9.12 -11.10
C LEU A 171 -8.20 9.28 -10.85
N ARG A 172 -7.83 9.61 -9.61
CA ARG A 172 -6.46 9.80 -9.12
C ARG A 172 -5.95 8.65 -8.27
N THR A 173 -6.84 8.02 -7.52
CA THR A 173 -6.51 6.92 -6.61
C THR A 173 -7.45 5.76 -6.86
N LEU A 174 -6.88 4.58 -7.15
CA LEU A 174 -7.58 3.32 -7.22
C LEU A 174 -6.93 2.35 -6.24
N SER A 175 -7.70 1.91 -5.26
CA SER A 175 -7.27 0.96 -4.24
C SER A 175 -8.19 -0.24 -4.24
N ILE A 176 -7.65 -1.42 -4.49
CA ILE A 176 -8.36 -2.69 -4.43
C ILE A 176 -7.59 -3.56 -3.44
N SER A 177 -8.15 -3.72 -2.26
CA SER A 177 -7.60 -4.54 -1.17
C SER A 177 -8.51 -5.75 -0.99
N SER A 178 -8.30 -6.81 -1.77
CA SER A 178 -9.20 -7.96 -1.88
C SER A 178 -8.43 -9.23 -2.18
N PHE A 179 -8.78 -10.35 -1.55
CA PHE A 179 -8.14 -11.66 -1.78
C PHE A 179 -8.70 -12.44 -2.98
N PHE A 180 -9.35 -11.73 -3.91
CA PHE A 180 -10.15 -12.32 -4.97
C PHE A 180 -9.79 -11.71 -6.33
N ASP A 181 -10.30 -12.36 -7.38
CA ASP A 181 -10.16 -11.96 -8.78
C ASP A 181 -10.86 -10.63 -9.12
N CYS A 182 -10.17 -9.53 -8.80
CA CYS A 182 -10.68 -8.16 -8.88
C CYS A 182 -9.89 -7.25 -9.82
N ILE A 183 -8.89 -7.77 -10.53
CA ILE A 183 -8.08 -6.97 -11.47
C ILE A 183 -8.85 -6.82 -12.79
N PRO A 184 -9.23 -5.60 -13.21
CA PRO A 184 -10.02 -5.41 -14.43
C PRO A 184 -9.21 -5.70 -15.70
N VAL A 185 -9.87 -6.24 -16.73
CA VAL A 185 -9.32 -6.27 -18.09
C VAL A 185 -9.67 -5.00 -18.82
N LEU A 186 -8.67 -4.13 -18.91
CA LEU A 186 -8.81 -2.89 -19.64
C LEU A 186 -8.65 -3.08 -21.16
N PRO A 187 -9.47 -2.39 -22.00
CA PRO A 187 -9.29 -2.37 -23.45
C PRO A 187 -7.90 -1.89 -23.88
N ASP A 188 -7.39 -2.38 -25.02
CA ASP A 188 -5.99 -2.20 -25.46
C ASP A 188 -5.54 -0.76 -25.79
N LEU A 189 -6.45 0.22 -25.71
CA LEU A 189 -6.18 1.66 -25.93
C LEU A 189 -6.68 2.54 -24.79
N SER A 190 -7.13 1.93 -23.71
CA SER A 190 -7.65 2.67 -22.57
C SER A 190 -6.51 3.25 -21.73
N SER A 191 -6.75 4.39 -21.10
CA SER A 191 -5.75 5.03 -20.25
C SER A 191 -6.42 5.73 -19.08
N PHE A 192 -5.88 5.51 -17.89
CA PHE A 192 -6.10 6.37 -16.74
C PHE A 192 -5.13 7.56 -16.82
N SER A 193 -5.58 8.63 -17.47
CA SER A 193 -4.78 9.85 -17.71
C SER A 193 -4.40 10.60 -16.44
N HIS A 194 -5.13 10.37 -15.34
CA HIS A 194 -4.95 11.09 -14.08
C HIS A 194 -4.70 10.19 -12.87
N LEU A 195 -4.45 8.88 -13.06
CA LEU A 195 -4.21 7.98 -11.93
C LEU A 195 -2.76 8.11 -11.43
N HIS A 196 -2.62 8.58 -10.19
CA HIS A 196 -1.33 8.78 -9.52
C HIS A 196 -1.05 7.69 -8.49
N THR A 197 -2.08 7.05 -7.94
CA THR A 197 -1.95 6.01 -6.92
C THR A 197 -2.74 4.76 -7.30
N LEU A 198 -2.03 3.63 -7.38
CA LEU A 198 -2.61 2.31 -7.63
C LEU A 198 -2.18 1.37 -6.50
N ILE A 199 -3.15 0.87 -5.74
CA ILE A 199 -2.94 -0.10 -4.67
C ILE A 199 -3.71 -1.36 -5.05
N LEU A 200 -2.98 -2.44 -5.32
CA LEU A 200 -3.52 -3.78 -5.53
C LEU A 200 -2.97 -4.65 -4.41
N ASP A 201 -3.79 -4.81 -3.38
CA ASP A 201 -3.41 -5.49 -2.17
C ASP A 201 -4.23 -6.77 -1.94
N GLY A 202 -3.56 -7.90 -1.83
CA GLY A 202 -4.17 -9.23 -1.86
C GLY A 202 -4.81 -9.60 -3.21
N SER A 203 -4.90 -8.67 -4.17
CA SER A 203 -5.64 -8.84 -5.42
C SER A 203 -4.91 -9.79 -6.36
N GLY A 204 -5.59 -10.83 -6.84
CA GLY A 204 -5.01 -11.85 -7.73
C GLY A 204 -6.09 -12.66 -8.44
N GLU A 205 -5.72 -13.48 -9.42
CA GLU A 205 -6.61 -14.33 -10.22
C GLU A 205 -6.59 -15.77 -9.70
N GLU A 206 -7.72 -16.48 -9.74
CA GLU A 206 -7.86 -17.80 -9.09
C GLU A 206 -6.88 -18.89 -9.58
N ASP A 207 -6.42 -18.86 -10.85
CA ASP A 207 -5.80 -20.06 -11.46
C ASP A 207 -4.59 -19.80 -12.39
N LEU A 208 -3.88 -18.66 -12.28
CA LEU A 208 -2.61 -18.26 -12.97
C LEU A 208 -2.71 -16.96 -13.81
N THR A 209 -1.60 -16.22 -13.81
CA THR A 209 -1.21 -15.12 -14.72
C THR A 209 -1.58 -13.69 -14.31
N ASP A 210 -1.59 -13.40 -13.00
CA ASP A 210 -1.80 -12.05 -12.42
C ASP A 210 -0.90 -10.98 -13.05
N ILE A 211 0.36 -11.34 -13.27
CA ILE A 211 1.40 -10.40 -13.71
C ILE A 211 1.13 -9.80 -15.09
N ILE A 212 0.50 -10.55 -16.00
CA ILE A 212 0.17 -10.03 -17.34
C ILE A 212 -0.90 -8.94 -17.26
N LEU A 213 -1.91 -9.14 -16.42
CA LEU A 213 -2.98 -8.16 -16.23
C LEU A 213 -2.48 -6.92 -15.50
N ILE A 214 -1.65 -7.11 -14.46
CA ILE A 214 -1.00 -6.01 -13.76
C ILE A 214 -0.13 -5.21 -14.74
N VAL A 215 0.75 -5.86 -15.51
CA VAL A 215 1.59 -5.19 -16.52
C VAL A 215 0.74 -4.40 -17.50
N ALA A 216 -0.37 -4.96 -17.96
CA ALA A 216 -1.24 -4.27 -18.90
C ALA A 216 -2.02 -3.09 -18.29
N LEU A 217 -2.43 -3.22 -17.03
CA LEU A 217 -2.97 -2.11 -16.25
C LEU A 217 -1.92 -1.00 -16.11
N LEU A 218 -0.66 -1.34 -15.83
CA LEU A 218 0.43 -0.36 -15.70
C LEU A 218 0.73 0.37 -17.02
N HIS A 219 0.60 -0.28 -18.17
CA HIS A 219 0.66 0.40 -19.47
C HIS A 219 -0.44 1.46 -19.66
N SER A 220 -1.55 1.31 -18.92
CA SER A 220 -2.68 2.24 -18.98
C SER A 220 -2.54 3.38 -17.96
N THR A 221 -1.49 3.42 -17.12
CA THR A 221 -1.33 4.38 -16.02
C THR A 221 -0.03 5.20 -16.15
N PRO A 222 0.09 6.10 -17.15
CA PRO A 222 1.36 6.79 -17.43
C PRO A 222 1.77 7.83 -16.37
N GLN A 223 0.84 8.32 -15.55
CA GLN A 223 1.07 9.34 -14.51
C GLN A 223 1.28 8.74 -13.11
N LEU A 224 1.52 7.43 -13.02
CA LEU A 224 1.56 6.74 -11.74
C LEU A 224 2.77 7.18 -10.89
N GLU A 225 2.50 7.63 -9.67
CA GLU A 225 3.50 8.08 -8.68
C GLU A 225 3.70 7.04 -7.56
N THR A 226 2.65 6.32 -7.19
CA THR A 226 2.64 5.32 -6.12
C THR A 226 2.01 4.02 -6.60
N LEU A 227 2.74 2.91 -6.46
CA LEU A 227 2.30 1.57 -6.85
C LEU A 227 2.52 0.58 -5.71
N TRP A 228 1.45 -0.05 -5.21
CA TRP A 228 1.58 -1.19 -4.30
C TRP A 228 1.00 -2.43 -4.95
N ILE A 229 1.80 -3.48 -5.05
CA ILE A 229 1.39 -4.80 -5.49
C ILE A 229 1.79 -5.78 -4.39
N LYS A 230 0.89 -5.93 -3.41
CA LYS A 230 1.08 -6.83 -2.29
C LYS A 230 0.17 -8.02 -2.46
N HIS A 231 0.69 -9.22 -2.25
CA HIS A 231 -0.01 -10.46 -2.51
C HIS A 231 0.30 -11.50 -1.43
N PHE A 232 -0.63 -12.38 -1.11
CA PHE A 232 -0.44 -13.34 -0.03
C PHE A 232 0.10 -14.69 -0.52
N PHE A 233 -0.12 -15.04 -1.79
CA PHE A 233 0.31 -16.31 -2.35
C PHE A 233 1.78 -16.30 -2.80
N ARG A 234 2.53 -17.32 -2.35
CA ARG A 234 3.93 -17.58 -2.73
C ARG A 234 4.07 -18.20 -4.12
N GLU A 235 3.13 -19.06 -4.49
CA GLU A 235 3.32 -20.11 -5.50
C GLU A 235 3.00 -19.67 -6.94
N HIS A 236 2.43 -18.48 -7.14
CA HIS A 236 2.18 -17.94 -8.49
C HIS A 236 3.43 -17.34 -9.14
N PHE A 237 4.52 -18.10 -9.13
CA PHE A 237 5.71 -17.76 -9.90
C PHE A 237 5.46 -18.06 -11.38
N VAL A 238 5.07 -17.04 -12.13
CA VAL A 238 5.10 -17.10 -13.60
C VAL A 238 6.42 -16.49 -14.05
N ALA A 239 7.31 -17.32 -14.62
CA ALA A 239 8.51 -16.82 -15.28
C ALA A 239 8.10 -16.03 -16.54
N VAL A 240 7.86 -14.73 -16.38
CA VAL A 240 7.33 -13.84 -17.42
C VAL A 240 8.26 -13.78 -18.64
N THR A 241 9.53 -14.12 -18.47
CA THR A 241 10.52 -14.20 -19.56
C THR A 241 10.36 -15.42 -20.48
N ASN A 242 9.41 -16.32 -20.23
CA ASN A 242 9.16 -17.47 -21.10
C ASN A 242 8.30 -17.05 -22.32
N PRO A 243 8.76 -17.21 -23.57
CA PRO A 243 7.95 -16.85 -24.76
C PRO A 243 6.63 -17.63 -24.90
N ASN A 244 6.44 -18.69 -24.10
CA ASN A 244 5.23 -19.50 -24.06
C ASN A 244 4.32 -19.17 -22.85
N VAL A 245 4.35 -17.95 -22.29
CA VAL A 245 3.41 -17.60 -21.21
C VAL A 245 1.97 -17.81 -21.72
N PRO A 246 1.16 -18.68 -21.10
CA PRO A 246 -0.23 -18.84 -21.49
C PRO A 246 -0.97 -17.49 -21.36
N GLY A 247 -1.97 -17.27 -22.23
CA GLY A 247 -2.86 -16.12 -22.08
C GLY A 247 -3.57 -16.15 -20.72
N THR A 248 -4.02 -15.00 -20.24
CA THR A 248 -4.75 -14.94 -18.96
C THR A 248 -6.09 -15.65 -19.08
N ILE A 249 -6.65 -16.07 -17.94
CA ILE A 249 -8.01 -16.64 -17.85
C ILE A 249 -9.04 -15.67 -18.45
N LYS A 250 -8.80 -14.36 -18.28
CA LYS A 250 -9.61 -13.28 -18.87
C LYS A 250 -9.25 -12.93 -20.32
N GLY A 251 -8.55 -13.81 -21.03
CA GLY A 251 -8.35 -13.75 -22.48
C GLY A 251 -7.26 -12.79 -22.97
N ARG A 252 -6.50 -12.13 -22.08
CA ARG A 252 -5.42 -11.22 -22.49
C ARG A 252 -4.19 -12.01 -22.90
N LYS A 253 -3.65 -11.70 -24.09
CA LYS A 253 -2.48 -12.38 -24.67
C LYS A 253 -1.34 -11.38 -24.83
N ASN A 254 -0.12 -11.81 -24.48
CA ASN A 254 1.14 -11.17 -24.86
C ASN A 254 1.25 -9.65 -24.59
N PRO A 255 1.08 -9.15 -23.35
CA PRO A 255 1.39 -7.75 -23.07
C PRO A 255 2.88 -7.49 -23.32
N ARG A 256 3.23 -6.26 -23.67
CA ARG A 256 4.63 -5.83 -23.64
C ARG A 256 5.11 -5.89 -22.20
N LEU A 257 6.10 -6.72 -21.91
CA LEU A 257 6.55 -6.95 -20.53
C LEU A 257 7.30 -5.74 -19.96
N HIS A 258 8.02 -5.01 -20.80
CA HIS A 258 8.70 -3.79 -20.38
C HIS A 258 7.67 -2.68 -20.16
N VAL A 259 7.66 -2.10 -18.96
CA VAL A 259 6.76 -1.02 -18.55
C VAL A 259 7.61 0.16 -18.13
N VAL A 260 7.38 1.34 -18.70
CA VAL A 260 8.07 2.57 -18.30
C VAL A 260 7.12 3.42 -17.47
N LEU A 261 7.47 3.65 -16.20
CA LEU A 261 6.72 4.47 -15.25
C LEU A 261 7.59 5.66 -14.83
N PRO A 262 7.65 6.73 -15.66
CA PRO A 262 8.63 7.80 -15.49
C PRO A 262 8.39 8.66 -14.23
N HIS A 263 7.16 8.66 -13.72
CA HIS A 263 6.75 9.43 -12.55
C HIS A 263 6.69 8.61 -11.26
N LEU A 264 6.95 7.30 -11.32
CA LEU A 264 6.84 6.43 -10.16
C LEU A 264 7.90 6.81 -9.13
N THR A 265 7.46 7.26 -7.95
CA THR A 265 8.35 7.66 -6.84
C THR A 265 8.35 6.64 -5.71
N SER A 266 7.25 5.91 -5.51
CA SER A 266 7.13 4.86 -4.48
C SER A 266 6.59 3.55 -5.04
N LEU A 267 7.27 2.46 -4.69
CA LEU A 267 6.94 1.09 -5.09
C LEU A 267 6.97 0.17 -3.86
N ALA A 268 5.87 -0.53 -3.60
CA ALA A 268 5.81 -1.60 -2.63
C ALA A 268 5.43 -2.92 -3.30
N VAL A 269 6.20 -3.98 -3.08
CA VAL A 269 5.97 -5.29 -3.70
C VAL A 269 6.12 -6.42 -2.70
N THR A 270 5.25 -7.42 -2.78
CA THR A 270 5.46 -8.66 -2.04
C THR A 270 6.60 -9.48 -2.65
N VAL A 271 7.47 -10.03 -1.80
CA VAL A 271 8.55 -10.95 -2.21
C VAL A 271 8.70 -12.14 -1.24
N PRO A 272 8.99 -13.35 -1.73
CA PRO A 272 8.94 -13.77 -3.14
C PRO A 272 7.48 -13.93 -3.61
N GLY A 273 7.25 -13.88 -4.93
CA GLY A 273 5.92 -14.05 -5.53
C GLY A 273 5.83 -13.40 -6.92
N CYS A 274 4.61 -13.30 -7.48
CA CYS A 274 4.35 -12.70 -8.79
C CYS A 274 4.78 -11.23 -8.87
N ALA A 275 4.63 -10.47 -7.77
CA ALA A 275 5.03 -9.07 -7.68
C ALA A 275 6.55 -8.87 -7.81
N LEU A 276 7.37 -9.88 -7.48
CA LEU A 276 8.82 -9.82 -7.68
C LEU A 276 9.20 -9.71 -9.16
N GLU A 277 8.43 -10.32 -10.05
CA GLU A 277 8.68 -10.25 -11.49
C GLU A 277 8.43 -8.85 -12.06
N LEU A 278 7.64 -8.01 -11.39
CA LEU A 278 7.48 -6.60 -11.76
C LEU A 278 8.79 -5.84 -11.69
N LEU A 279 9.65 -6.13 -10.70
CA LEU A 279 10.98 -5.51 -10.60
C LEU A 279 11.87 -5.83 -11.83
N ARG A 280 11.57 -6.92 -12.55
CA ARG A 280 12.27 -7.29 -13.80
C ARG A 280 11.69 -6.62 -15.04
N CYS A 281 10.53 -5.99 -14.92
CA CYS A 281 9.72 -5.49 -16.03
C CYS A 281 9.60 -3.97 -16.03
N ILE A 282 9.57 -3.36 -14.85
CA ILE A 282 9.40 -1.92 -14.67
C ILE A 282 10.72 -1.18 -14.87
N GLU A 283 10.62 -0.03 -15.52
CA GLU A 283 11.60 1.05 -15.54
C GLU A 283 11.01 2.28 -14.86
N ALA A 284 11.64 2.70 -13.76
CA ALA A 284 11.12 3.74 -12.88
C ALA A 284 12.26 4.72 -12.52
N PRO A 285 12.65 5.61 -13.45
CA PRO A 285 13.80 6.48 -13.28
C PRO A 285 13.61 7.49 -12.13
N ALA A 286 12.37 7.86 -11.77
CA ALA A 286 12.10 8.77 -10.67
C ALA A 286 11.94 8.08 -9.30
N LEU A 287 12.10 6.75 -9.23
CA LEU A 287 11.81 5.99 -8.02
C LEU A 287 12.77 6.37 -6.89
N ARG A 288 12.19 6.68 -5.73
CA ARG A 288 12.93 7.03 -4.50
C ARG A 288 12.71 6.01 -3.40
N ASN A 289 11.52 5.42 -3.33
CA ASN A 289 11.10 4.56 -2.24
C ASN A 289 10.82 3.16 -2.78
N LEU A 290 11.49 2.13 -2.24
CA LEU A 290 11.24 0.73 -2.54
C LEU A 290 10.95 -0.03 -1.24
N HIS A 291 9.78 -0.63 -1.14
CA HIS A 291 9.43 -1.54 -0.05
C HIS A 291 9.34 -2.98 -0.57
N LEU A 292 10.18 -3.85 -0.03
CA LEU A 292 10.12 -5.30 -0.23
C LEU A 292 9.45 -5.94 0.98
N ASP A 293 8.29 -6.55 0.74
CA ASP A 293 7.45 -7.10 1.80
C ASP A 293 7.35 -8.62 1.71
N GLY A 294 7.92 -9.30 2.70
CA GLY A 294 7.83 -10.72 2.92
C GLY A 294 6.86 -11.09 4.03
N SER A 295 6.10 -10.14 4.63
CA SER A 295 5.00 -10.53 5.51
C SER A 295 4.04 -11.41 4.76
N ARG A 296 3.56 -12.43 5.45
CA ARG A 296 2.40 -13.19 5.02
C ARG A 296 1.45 -13.33 6.18
N ALA A 297 0.16 -13.36 5.87
CA ALA A 297 -0.83 -13.75 6.84
C ALA A 297 -0.49 -15.17 7.36
N PRO A 298 -0.44 -15.39 8.68
CA PRO A 298 -0.04 -16.66 9.27
C PRO A 298 -0.96 -17.85 8.93
N ASP A 299 -2.13 -17.61 8.33
CA ASP A 299 -3.26 -18.54 8.44
C ASP A 299 -3.73 -19.17 7.12
N PHE A 300 -3.19 -18.81 5.94
CA PHE A 300 -3.81 -19.27 4.68
C PHE A 300 -3.35 -20.62 4.16
N TRP A 301 -2.15 -21.09 4.51
CA TRP A 301 -1.69 -22.44 4.17
C TRP A 301 -0.70 -22.91 5.25
N ASP A 302 -1.05 -24.01 5.93
CA ASP A 302 -0.28 -24.70 6.99
C ASP A 302 1.11 -25.22 6.56
N PHE A 303 1.69 -24.69 5.48
CA PHE A 303 3.07 -24.94 5.14
C PHE A 303 3.92 -23.91 5.89
N PRO A 304 4.77 -24.34 6.85
CA PRO A 304 5.87 -23.52 7.34
C PRO A 304 6.86 -23.36 6.18
N SER A 305 6.48 -22.56 5.19
CA SER A 305 7.26 -22.38 3.98
C SER A 305 8.29 -21.31 4.34
N GLY A 306 9.36 -21.74 5.01
CA GLY A 306 10.52 -20.89 5.24
C GLY A 306 11.11 -20.40 3.92
N TRP A 307 11.92 -19.36 4.00
CA TRP A 307 12.73 -18.89 2.88
C TRP A 307 13.63 -20.02 2.37
N THR A 308 13.70 -20.22 1.06
CA THR A 308 14.63 -21.15 0.39
C THR A 308 15.75 -20.38 -0.31
N ASN A 309 16.84 -21.07 -0.68
CA ASN A 309 17.94 -20.47 -1.43
C ASN A 309 17.48 -19.94 -2.80
N SER A 310 16.44 -20.56 -3.37
CA SER A 310 15.83 -20.12 -4.62
C SER A 310 15.14 -18.76 -4.45
N ASP A 311 14.44 -18.55 -3.34
CA ASP A 311 13.76 -17.29 -3.07
C ASP A 311 14.76 -16.14 -2.87
N THR A 312 15.76 -16.35 -2.02
CA THR A 312 16.79 -15.33 -1.75
C THR A 312 17.55 -14.96 -3.02
N SER A 313 17.90 -15.97 -3.84
CA SER A 313 18.54 -15.77 -5.15
C SER A 313 17.61 -15.03 -6.13
N SER A 314 16.31 -15.36 -6.14
CA SER A 314 15.34 -14.71 -7.01
C SER A 314 15.15 -13.23 -6.67
N VAL A 315 15.08 -12.89 -5.38
CA VAL A 315 15.01 -11.51 -4.90
C VAL A 315 16.25 -10.73 -5.32
N ARG A 316 17.44 -11.27 -5.06
CA ARG A 316 18.70 -10.66 -5.48
C ARG A 316 18.73 -10.42 -6.99
N ASN A 317 18.43 -11.44 -7.80
CA ASN A 317 18.44 -11.34 -9.26
C ASN A 317 17.45 -10.29 -9.79
N ALA A 318 16.30 -10.13 -9.14
CA ALA A 318 15.33 -9.11 -9.50
C ALA A 318 15.85 -7.70 -9.15
N LEU A 319 16.43 -7.52 -7.97
CA LEU A 319 17.04 -6.25 -7.55
C LEU A 319 18.22 -5.85 -8.44
N GLU A 320 19.07 -6.81 -8.84
CA GLU A 320 20.19 -6.56 -9.76
C GLU A 320 19.74 -5.98 -11.10
N ARG A 321 18.65 -6.50 -11.65
CA ARG A 321 18.05 -5.97 -12.88
C ARG A 321 17.37 -4.62 -12.65
N PHE A 322 16.70 -4.48 -11.51
CA PHE A 322 15.96 -3.27 -11.16
C PHE A 322 16.88 -2.07 -10.92
N ALA A 323 18.06 -2.29 -10.34
CA ALA A 323 19.04 -1.24 -10.07
C ALA A 323 19.41 -0.43 -11.31
N GLN A 324 19.50 -1.07 -12.47
CA GLN A 324 19.81 -0.40 -13.74
C GLN A 324 18.69 0.53 -14.23
N ARG A 325 17.47 0.34 -13.71
CA ARG A 325 16.24 1.00 -14.17
C ARG A 325 15.62 1.93 -13.12
N ALA A 326 16.15 1.93 -11.91
CA ALA A 326 15.77 2.79 -10.80
C ALA A 326 17.02 3.42 -10.14
N PRO A 327 17.82 4.21 -10.88
CA PRO A 327 19.11 4.72 -10.40
C PRO A 327 19.00 5.76 -9.28
N ASN A 328 17.80 6.33 -9.07
CA ASN A 328 17.55 7.39 -8.09
C ASN A 328 16.98 6.87 -6.77
N LEU A 329 17.05 5.55 -6.50
CA LEU A 329 16.55 4.97 -5.27
C LEU A 329 17.28 5.56 -4.05
N ARG A 330 16.49 6.00 -3.05
CA ARG A 330 17.00 6.65 -1.83
C ARG A 330 16.65 5.90 -0.56
N HIS A 331 15.48 5.26 -0.54
CA HIS A 331 14.97 4.59 0.64
C HIS A 331 14.57 3.16 0.30
N LEU A 332 15.14 2.22 1.05
CA LEU A 332 14.86 0.80 0.92
C LEU A 332 14.29 0.29 2.25
N ALA A 333 13.04 -0.19 2.21
CA ALA A 333 12.44 -0.91 3.30
C ALA A 333 12.41 -2.41 2.97
N VAL A 334 12.87 -3.24 3.91
CA VAL A 334 12.96 -4.69 3.81
C VAL A 334 12.24 -5.26 5.02
N THR A 335 11.20 -6.04 4.77
CA THR A 335 10.25 -6.38 5.81
C THR A 335 9.91 -7.86 5.77
N ALA A 336 10.36 -8.65 6.75
CA ALA A 336 10.30 -10.12 6.72
C ALA A 336 10.90 -10.76 5.45
N VAL A 337 11.80 -10.04 4.77
CA VAL A 337 12.51 -10.48 3.56
C VAL A 337 13.90 -10.95 3.91
N LEU A 338 14.24 -12.17 3.53
CA LEU A 338 15.56 -12.73 3.81
C LEU A 338 16.53 -12.46 2.64
N LEU A 339 17.56 -11.68 2.92
CA LEU A 339 18.74 -11.54 2.07
C LEU A 339 19.93 -12.17 2.77
N THR A 340 20.64 -13.04 2.06
CA THR A 340 21.88 -13.67 2.55
C THR A 340 23.03 -12.67 2.55
N HIS A 341 24.14 -13.01 3.18
CA HIS A 341 25.34 -12.16 3.23
C HIS A 341 25.79 -11.68 1.84
N PRO A 342 25.90 -12.53 0.81
CA PRO A 342 26.22 -12.06 -0.55
C PRO A 342 25.20 -11.07 -1.14
N GLY A 343 23.94 -11.13 -0.73
CA GLY A 343 22.90 -10.20 -1.17
C GLY A 343 23.08 -8.81 -0.55
N TRP A 344 23.34 -8.74 0.75
CA TRP A 344 23.63 -7.48 1.43
C TRP A 344 24.97 -6.88 1.01
N GLU A 345 26.00 -7.70 0.81
CA GLU A 345 27.28 -7.23 0.31
C GLU A 345 27.14 -6.60 -1.07
N TRP A 346 26.43 -7.24 -1.98
CA TRP A 346 26.15 -6.68 -3.30
C TRP A 346 25.39 -5.35 -3.19
N LEU A 347 24.39 -5.26 -2.30
CA LEU A 347 23.56 -4.07 -2.15
C LEU A 347 24.34 -2.85 -1.62
N LEU A 348 25.24 -3.08 -0.65
CA LEU A 348 25.99 -2.00 -0.01
C LEU A 348 27.30 -1.68 -0.73
N PHE A 349 28.03 -2.68 -1.23
CA PHE A 349 29.39 -2.51 -1.76
C PHE A 349 29.49 -2.76 -3.27
N GLY A 350 28.46 -3.32 -3.91
CA GLY A 350 28.53 -3.77 -5.30
C GLY A 350 29.25 -5.10 -5.47
N ASN A 351 29.59 -5.41 -6.72
CA ASN A 351 30.46 -6.56 -7.05
C ASN A 351 31.91 -6.09 -7.15
N GLU A 352 32.88 -7.02 -7.13
CA GLU A 352 34.30 -6.68 -7.27
C GLU A 352 34.55 -5.74 -8.46
N GLY A 353 35.14 -4.57 -8.17
CA GLY A 353 35.46 -3.53 -9.16
C GLY A 353 34.25 -2.75 -9.70
N ARG A 354 33.05 -2.91 -9.13
CA ARG A 354 31.84 -2.16 -9.48
C ARG A 354 31.33 -1.38 -8.29
N GLU A 355 30.76 -0.22 -8.58
CA GLU A 355 30.08 0.60 -7.59
C GLU A 355 28.80 -0.09 -7.04
N PRO A 356 28.32 0.33 -5.86
CA PRO A 356 27.04 -0.13 -5.34
C PRO A 356 25.89 0.12 -6.32
N PRO A 357 24.87 -0.76 -6.34
CA PRO A 357 23.75 -0.65 -7.28
C PRO A 357 22.90 0.62 -7.08
N PHE A 358 22.86 1.16 -5.87
CA PHE A 358 22.04 2.32 -5.51
C PHE A 358 22.89 3.41 -4.83
N LEU A 359 23.60 4.20 -5.62
CA LEU A 359 24.51 5.25 -5.13
C LEU A 359 23.83 6.34 -4.29
N GLN A 360 22.53 6.58 -4.51
CA GLN A 360 21.75 7.58 -3.77
C GLN A 360 21.05 7.01 -2.53
N LEU A 361 21.26 5.73 -2.20
CA LEU A 361 20.62 5.09 -1.05
C LEU A 361 21.10 5.77 0.24
N GLU A 362 20.15 6.41 0.94
CA GLU A 362 20.37 7.14 2.18
C GLU A 362 19.61 6.54 3.37
N THR A 363 18.62 5.68 3.12
CA THR A 363 17.81 5.07 4.17
C THR A 363 17.65 3.57 3.97
N ILE A 364 17.92 2.80 5.03
CA ILE A 364 17.63 1.37 5.09
C ILE A 364 16.72 1.11 6.29
N ALA A 365 15.54 0.54 6.02
CA ALA A 365 14.59 0.15 7.05
C ALA A 365 14.45 -1.37 7.08
N LEU A 366 14.73 -1.97 8.23
CA LEU A 366 14.68 -3.39 8.49
C LEU A 366 13.53 -3.66 9.44
N HIS A 367 12.58 -4.46 8.99
CA HIS A 367 11.45 -4.86 9.81
C HIS A 367 11.36 -6.38 9.83
N GLN A 368 11.08 -6.97 11.00
CA GLN A 368 10.65 -8.37 11.08
C GLN A 368 11.67 -9.38 10.53
N LEU A 369 12.96 -9.05 10.59
CA LEU A 369 14.01 -9.94 10.11
C LEU A 369 14.41 -10.93 11.20
N HIS A 370 14.69 -12.17 10.81
CA HIS A 370 15.18 -13.20 11.71
C HIS A 370 16.55 -13.67 11.24
N ASP A 371 17.44 -13.96 12.21
CA ASP A 371 18.79 -14.47 11.99
C ASP A 371 18.77 -15.71 11.09
N LYS A 372 17.85 -16.64 11.36
CA LYS A 372 17.68 -17.85 10.55
C LYS A 372 16.24 -18.06 10.14
N SER A 373 16.05 -18.47 8.90
CA SER A 373 14.78 -19.00 8.43
C SER A 373 14.52 -20.40 9.00
N LEU A 374 13.26 -20.85 8.95
CA LEU A 374 12.88 -22.23 9.30
C LEU A 374 13.64 -23.29 8.48
N MET A 375 14.19 -22.92 7.32
CA MET A 375 14.97 -23.80 6.44
C MET A 375 16.48 -23.64 6.64
N GLY A 376 16.91 -22.95 7.70
CA GLY A 376 18.33 -22.78 8.05
C GLY A 376 19.09 -21.76 7.19
N ILE A 377 18.39 -20.89 6.47
CA ILE A 377 19.03 -19.80 5.70
C ILE A 377 19.28 -18.62 6.62
N GLU A 378 20.52 -18.13 6.63
CA GLU A 378 20.95 -17.06 7.51
C GLU A 378 20.78 -15.69 6.86
N CYS A 379 20.29 -14.73 7.64
CA CYS A 379 20.25 -13.33 7.27
C CYS A 379 21.68 -12.78 7.26
N GLY A 380 22.04 -12.08 6.19
CA GLY A 380 23.37 -11.51 6.05
C GLY A 380 23.58 -10.14 6.68
N PHE A 381 22.56 -9.58 7.34
CA PHE A 381 22.65 -8.28 7.97
C PHE A 381 23.13 -8.45 9.42
N ASP A 382 24.45 -8.39 9.60
CA ASP A 382 25.12 -8.69 10.87
C ASP A 382 26.17 -7.62 11.24
N ASP A 383 26.81 -7.82 12.40
CA ASP A 383 27.88 -6.95 12.88
C ASP A 383 29.06 -6.86 11.91
N ALA A 384 29.43 -7.96 11.23
CA ALA A 384 30.57 -7.97 10.32
C ALA A 384 30.32 -7.06 9.10
N LEU A 385 29.11 -7.11 8.55
CA LEU A 385 28.67 -6.24 7.46
C LEU A 385 28.72 -4.76 7.85
N LEU A 386 28.20 -4.39 9.04
CA LEU A 386 28.22 -2.99 9.52
C LEU A 386 29.64 -2.50 9.81
N MET A 387 30.50 -3.36 10.37
CA MET A 387 31.90 -3.02 10.63
C MET A 387 32.70 -2.83 9.33
N ARG A 388 32.35 -3.57 8.27
CA ARG A 388 32.91 -3.35 6.93
C ARG A 388 32.39 -2.04 6.34
N TYR A 389 31.09 -1.76 6.46
CA TYR A 389 30.48 -0.52 6.00
C TYR A 389 31.16 0.71 6.62
N ALA A 390 31.45 0.67 7.94
CA ALA A 390 32.15 1.73 8.65
C ALA A 390 33.53 2.09 8.05
N LYS A 391 34.21 1.12 7.42
CA LYS A 391 35.53 1.28 6.81
C LYS A 391 35.44 1.80 5.37
N GLU A 392 34.62 1.15 4.54
CA GLU A 392 34.59 1.38 3.08
C GLU A 392 33.68 2.54 2.67
N ARG A 393 32.60 2.79 3.41
CA ARG A 393 31.66 3.92 3.21
C ARG A 393 31.17 4.08 1.75
N PRO A 394 30.65 3.01 1.15
CA PRO A 394 30.31 2.98 -0.27
C PRO A 394 29.07 3.83 -0.62
N ILE A 395 28.18 4.06 0.34
CA ILE A 395 26.96 4.87 0.21
C ILE A 395 26.81 5.82 1.41
N ALA A 396 26.09 6.92 1.24
CA ALA A 396 25.86 7.92 2.27
C ALA A 396 24.62 7.60 3.12
N LEU A 397 24.67 6.52 3.91
CA LEU A 397 23.57 6.13 4.81
C LEU A 397 23.35 7.22 5.87
N ARG A 398 22.13 7.72 5.95
CA ARG A 398 21.66 8.75 6.88
C ARG A 398 20.69 8.19 7.91
N ARG A 399 19.81 7.29 7.51
CA ARG A 399 18.80 6.69 8.39
C ARG A 399 18.89 5.18 8.38
N LEU A 400 18.89 4.60 9.58
CA LEU A 400 18.78 3.16 9.79
C LEU A 400 17.60 2.90 10.72
N VAL A 401 16.63 2.11 10.25
CA VAL A 401 15.46 1.69 11.03
C VAL A 401 15.57 0.20 11.30
N ILE A 402 15.42 -0.23 12.55
CA ILE A 402 15.52 -1.65 12.95
C ILE A 402 14.39 -1.96 13.91
N HIS A 403 13.36 -2.63 13.40
CA HIS A 403 12.12 -2.84 14.15
C HIS A 403 11.64 -4.30 14.11
N GLN A 404 11.36 -4.88 15.27
CA GLN A 404 10.96 -6.28 15.45
C GLN A 404 11.91 -7.27 14.76
N CYS A 405 13.21 -6.97 14.72
CA CYS A 405 14.23 -7.85 14.17
C CYS A 405 14.84 -8.72 15.28
N ASN A 406 15.25 -9.93 14.93
CA ASN A 406 16.06 -10.83 15.75
C ASN A 406 17.26 -11.27 14.92
N ILE A 407 18.21 -10.36 14.72
CA ILE A 407 19.43 -10.55 13.91
C ILE A 407 20.66 -10.27 14.80
N PRO A 408 21.83 -10.85 14.50
CA PRO A 408 23.02 -10.73 15.33
C PRO A 408 23.68 -9.33 15.17
N LEU A 409 23.00 -8.31 15.70
CA LEU A 409 23.43 -6.92 15.72
C LEU A 409 23.67 -6.42 17.14
N THR A 410 24.83 -5.80 17.35
CA THR A 410 25.18 -5.10 18.59
C THR A 410 25.08 -3.58 18.41
N ALA A 411 24.79 -2.87 19.50
CA ALA A 411 24.79 -1.40 19.48
C ALA A 411 26.16 -0.82 19.09
N SER A 412 27.25 -1.50 19.46
CA SER A 412 28.62 -1.13 19.09
C SER A 412 28.86 -1.13 17.58
N SER A 413 28.38 -2.13 16.82
CA SER A 413 28.55 -2.16 15.35
C SER A 413 27.76 -1.06 14.66
N VAL A 414 26.56 -0.75 15.16
CA VAL A 414 25.72 0.37 14.69
C VAL A 414 26.41 1.72 14.93
N ILE A 415 26.99 1.92 16.12
CA ILE A 415 27.77 3.12 16.45
C ILE A 415 28.95 3.27 15.49
N GLU A 416 29.71 2.20 15.23
CA GLU A 416 30.84 2.27 14.29
C GLU A 416 30.38 2.57 12.87
N ALA A 417 29.25 2.01 12.42
CA ALA A 417 28.67 2.32 11.11
C ALA A 417 28.35 3.82 10.97
N PHE A 418 27.67 4.44 11.94
CA PHE A 418 27.41 5.88 11.93
C PHE A 418 28.68 6.71 12.04
N ARG A 419 29.64 6.28 12.87
CA ARG A 419 30.94 6.95 12.99
C ARG A 419 31.69 6.93 11.66
N GLY A 420 31.63 5.81 10.94
CA GLY A 420 32.11 5.69 9.58
C GLY A 420 31.43 6.69 8.65
N ALA A 421 30.10 6.66 8.59
CA ALA A 421 29.30 7.54 7.72
C ALA A 421 29.63 9.04 7.89
N MET A 422 29.98 9.48 9.10
CA MET A 422 30.27 10.89 9.40
C MET A 422 31.73 11.34 9.17
N ARG A 423 32.68 10.43 8.87
CA ARG A 423 34.11 10.76 8.66
C ARG A 423 34.40 11.53 7.34
N GLY A 424 33.44 12.29 6.81
CA GLY A 424 33.50 13.05 5.54
C GLY A 424 33.32 14.56 5.65
N GLY A 425 33.27 15.14 6.86
CA GLY A 425 33.33 16.59 7.10
C GLY A 425 32.03 17.38 6.88
N ARG A 426 31.02 16.83 6.19
CA ARG A 426 29.65 17.39 6.19
C ARG A 426 28.86 16.77 7.34
N ARG A 427 28.46 17.59 8.32
CA ARG A 427 27.45 17.22 9.32
C ARG A 427 26.09 17.15 8.63
N VAL A 428 25.72 15.97 8.17
CA VAL A 428 24.37 15.68 7.71
C VAL A 428 23.64 15.02 8.87
N PRO A 429 22.39 15.41 9.20
CA PRO A 429 21.65 14.76 10.27
C PRO A 429 21.48 13.27 9.98
N CYS A 430 21.88 12.44 10.95
CA CYS A 430 21.72 11.00 10.91
C CYS A 430 20.63 10.59 11.91
N GLU A 431 19.85 9.57 11.56
CA GLU A 431 18.75 9.07 12.39
C GLU A 431 18.88 7.56 12.61
N LEU A 432 18.73 7.13 13.86
CA LEU A 432 18.60 5.72 14.22
C LEU A 432 17.24 5.53 14.89
N GLU A 433 16.42 4.69 14.27
CA GLU A 433 15.14 4.28 14.81
C GLU A 433 15.17 2.80 15.17
N TYR A 434 14.79 2.48 16.39
CA TYR A 434 14.86 1.11 16.89
C TYR A 434 13.78 0.81 17.93
N ASP A 435 13.50 -0.47 18.13
CA ASP A 435 12.81 -0.95 19.32
C ASP A 435 13.78 -1.74 20.23
N PRO A 436 13.57 -1.71 21.56
CA PRO A 436 14.47 -2.37 22.51
C PRO A 436 14.56 -3.90 22.40
N ARG A 437 13.62 -4.56 21.71
CA ARG A 437 13.69 -6.02 21.48
C ARG A 437 14.64 -6.35 20.33
N SER A 438 14.82 -5.43 19.39
CA SER A 438 15.73 -5.63 18.25
C SER A 438 17.19 -5.36 18.59
N ILE A 439 17.46 -4.26 19.28
CA ILE A 439 18.82 -3.87 19.69
C ILE A 439 18.77 -3.34 21.11
N ASN A 440 19.60 -3.92 21.98
CA ASN A 440 19.78 -3.42 23.32
C ASN A 440 20.85 -2.33 23.33
N ILE A 441 20.43 -1.06 23.38
CA ILE A 441 21.31 0.10 23.48
C ILE A 441 21.35 0.57 24.93
N THR A 442 22.55 0.59 25.51
CA THR A 442 22.81 1.06 26.88
C THR A 442 22.79 2.60 26.99
N GLU A 443 22.69 3.15 28.20
CA GLU A 443 22.75 4.61 28.42
C GLU A 443 24.08 5.22 27.93
N GLU A 444 25.20 4.52 28.10
CA GLU A 444 26.51 4.96 27.60
C GLU A 444 26.53 5.06 26.07
N GLU A 445 25.90 4.11 25.39
CA GLU A 445 25.80 4.07 23.92
C GLU A 445 24.86 5.14 23.37
N VAL A 446 23.76 5.43 24.09
CA VAL A 446 22.88 6.58 23.80
C VAL A 446 23.66 7.89 23.87
N ASP A 447 24.48 8.06 24.91
CA ASP A 447 25.36 9.22 25.09
C ASP A 447 26.35 9.38 23.93
N ILE A 448 26.94 8.28 23.46
CA ILE A 448 27.86 8.28 22.33
C ILE A 448 27.14 8.72 21.05
N LEU A 449 25.96 8.15 20.76
CA LEU A 449 25.16 8.50 19.59
C LEU A 449 24.67 9.96 19.62
N ALA A 450 24.28 10.46 20.79
CA ALA A 450 23.89 11.86 20.97
C ALA A 450 25.06 12.84 20.73
N ARG A 451 26.27 12.52 21.22
CA ARG A 451 27.49 13.32 20.94
C ARG A 451 27.89 13.30 19.47
N MET A 452 27.42 12.29 18.75
CA MET A 452 27.60 12.12 17.31
C MET A 452 26.53 12.85 16.48
N ASP A 453 25.65 13.67 17.10
CA ASP A 453 24.52 14.33 16.44
C ASP A 453 23.55 13.32 15.76
N VAL A 454 23.48 12.07 16.23
CA VAL A 454 22.53 11.06 15.75
C VAL A 454 21.21 11.22 16.51
N ARG A 455 20.11 11.46 15.78
CA ARG A 455 18.77 11.50 16.36
C ARG A 455 18.30 10.08 16.65
N LEU A 456 18.01 9.80 17.91
CA LEU A 456 17.48 8.52 18.36
C LEU A 456 15.95 8.56 18.41
N ILE A 457 15.31 7.57 17.80
CA ILE A 457 13.86 7.38 17.83
C ILE A 457 13.60 5.98 18.40
N CYS A 458 13.24 5.93 19.69
CA CYS A 458 12.87 4.67 20.35
C CYS A 458 11.37 4.45 20.20
N ARG A 459 10.96 3.39 19.51
CA ARG A 459 9.55 2.97 19.46
C ARG A 459 9.27 2.00 20.61
N GLN A 460 8.39 2.41 21.52
CA GLN A 460 7.73 1.51 22.46
C GLN A 460 6.40 1.07 21.82
N GLU A 461 6.19 -0.22 21.59
CA GLU A 461 4.93 -0.72 21.03
C GLU A 461 3.75 -0.36 21.95
N GLU A 462 2.71 0.26 21.37
CA GLU A 462 1.34 -0.03 21.81
C GLU A 462 0.99 -1.46 21.36
N ALA A 463 0.59 -2.28 22.31
CA ALA A 463 0.18 -3.66 22.09
C ALA A 463 -1.01 -3.72 21.10
N GLY A 464 -0.89 -4.55 20.06
CA GLY A 464 -2.07 -5.18 19.44
C GLY A 464 -2.26 -5.04 17.93
N GLY A 465 -1.48 -4.21 17.23
CA GLY A 465 -1.50 -4.20 15.77
C GLY A 465 -0.53 -5.24 15.23
N LYS A 466 -1.02 -6.43 14.84
CA LYS A 466 -0.21 -7.34 14.00
C LYS A 466 0.19 -6.55 12.76
N TRP A 467 1.48 -6.24 12.58
CA TRP A 467 1.92 -5.40 11.47
C TRP A 467 1.50 -5.96 10.10
N TRP A 468 1.29 -7.28 9.96
CA TRP A 468 0.71 -7.91 8.77
C TRP A 468 -0.82 -7.72 8.65
N THR A 469 -1.56 -7.47 9.74
CA THR A 469 -2.97 -7.06 9.66
C THR A 469 -3.11 -5.57 9.35
N GLY A 470 -2.08 -4.76 9.63
CA GLY A 470 -1.99 -3.35 9.22
C GLY A 470 -1.16 -3.12 7.95
N GLY A 471 -0.55 -4.18 7.40
CA GLY A 471 0.44 -4.13 6.30
C GLY A 471 -0.14 -3.73 4.94
N HIS A 472 -1.47 -3.63 4.89
CA HIS A 472 -2.27 -3.26 3.72
C HIS A 472 -2.89 -1.85 3.83
N GLU A 473 -2.64 -1.15 4.94
CA GLU A 473 -3.21 0.17 5.24
C GLU A 473 -2.17 1.26 5.48
N ARG A 474 -0.88 0.89 5.54
CA ARG A 474 0.20 1.87 5.71
C ARG A 474 0.75 2.30 4.37
N ASP A 475 0.78 3.62 4.21
CA ASP A 475 1.21 4.28 3.01
C ASP A 475 2.70 4.00 2.73
N ALA A 476 3.08 3.53 1.53
CA ALA A 476 4.51 3.51 1.16
C ALA A 476 5.05 4.93 0.86
N SER A 477 4.24 5.96 1.06
CA SER A 477 4.68 7.34 1.25
C SER A 477 4.75 7.76 2.72
N ASP A 478 4.34 6.89 3.65
CA ASP A 478 4.51 7.10 5.08
C ASP A 478 6.00 7.11 5.42
N SER A 479 6.50 8.27 5.83
CA SER A 479 7.86 8.45 6.34
C SER A 479 8.20 7.53 7.53
N HIS A 480 7.20 6.92 8.16
CA HIS A 480 7.36 5.93 9.22
C HIS A 480 7.69 4.52 8.71
N ALA A 481 7.60 4.26 7.40
CA ALA A 481 8.01 3.02 6.75
C ALA A 481 9.48 3.02 6.28
N TYR A 482 10.13 4.20 6.21
CA TYR A 482 11.48 4.39 5.67
C TYR A 482 12.41 5.08 6.64
#